data_AF-A0A2N6APE1-F1
#
_entry.id   AF-A0A2N6APE1-F1
#
_cell.length_a   1.000
_cell.length_b   1.000
_cell.length_c   1.000
_cell.angle_alpha   90.00
_cell.angle_beta   90.00
_cell.angle_gamma   90.00
#
_symmetry.space_group_name_H-M   'P 1'
#
loop_
_entity.id
_entity.type
_entity.pdbx_description
1 polymer ?
#
loop_
_entity_poly.entity_id
_entity_poly.type
_entity_poly.pdbx_seq_one_letter_code
_entity_poly.pdbx_strand_id
1 'polypeptide(L)'
;METPETDVHVYSVDNVRAQIGTAESETGVHSVRFYSEGGRPSRRKTDTVEDFFYYPSGGTIRDRELNILFYEPKLDKYHTSSR
;
A
#
# COMPACT_ATOMS: atom_id res chain seq x y z
N MET A 1 3.07 4.66 28.43
CA MET A 1 2.47 3.50 27.76
C MET A 1 2.88 3.62 26.30
N GLU A 2 3.99 2.99 25.95
CA GLU A 2 4.46 2.93 24.56
C GLU A 2 3.52 1.96 23.85
N THR A 3 2.55 2.49 23.09
CA THR A 3 1.80 1.69 22.13
C THR A 3 2.82 0.94 21.27
N PRO A 4 2.71 -0.38 21.09
CA PRO A 4 3.63 -1.10 20.21
C PRO A 4 3.54 -0.43 18.84
N GLU A 5 4.61 0.28 18.48
CA GLU A 5 4.70 1.06 17.25
C GLU A 5 4.61 0.07 16.08
N THR A 6 3.39 -0.17 15.63
CA THR A 6 3.11 -1.03 14.50
C THR A 6 3.69 -0.31 13.29
N ASP A 7 4.86 -0.76 12.86
CA ASP A 7 5.65 -0.08 11.84
C ASP A 7 4.84 0.03 10.55
N VAL A 8 4.48 1.27 10.20
CA VAL A 8 3.62 1.59 9.06
C VAL A 8 4.27 1.19 7.72
N HIS A 9 5.58 0.97 7.70
CA HIS A 9 6.31 0.53 6.51
C HIS A 9 6.27 -0.99 6.31
N VAL A 10 5.68 -1.78 7.21
CA VAL A 10 5.42 -3.19 6.93
C VAL A 10 4.18 -3.29 6.03
N TYR A 11 4.26 -4.04 4.93
CA TYR A 11 3.13 -4.18 4.01
C TYR A 11 1.94 -4.87 4.71
N SER A 12 0.84 -4.14 4.81
CA SER A 12 -0.47 -4.64 5.21
C SER A 12 -1.56 -3.73 4.63
N VAL A 13 -2.78 -4.24 4.49
CA VAL A 13 -3.93 -3.45 4.01
C VAL A 13 -4.18 -2.26 4.93
N ASP A 14 -4.10 -2.46 6.24
CA ASP A 14 -4.29 -1.41 7.23
C ASP A 14 -3.20 -0.35 7.15
N ASN A 15 -1.94 -0.75 6.93
CA ASN A 15 -0.84 0.18 6.79
C ASN A 15 -0.91 0.96 5.47
N VAL A 16 -1.36 0.35 4.36
CA VAL A 16 -1.67 1.09 3.12
C VAL A 16 -2.71 2.17 3.42
N ARG A 17 -3.82 1.79 4.08
CA ARG A 17 -4.89 2.73 4.45
C ARG A 17 -4.40 3.82 5.41
N ALA A 18 -3.52 3.48 6.35
CA ALA A 18 -2.92 4.43 7.29
C ALA A 18 -2.01 5.44 6.58
N GLN A 19 -1.22 5.02 5.59
CA GLN A 19 -0.33 5.92 4.84
C GLN A 19 -1.09 6.86 3.91
N ILE A 20 -2.14 6.38 3.23
CA ILE A 20 -2.96 7.25 2.38
C ILE A 20 -3.91 8.14 3.19
N GLY A 21 -4.19 7.76 4.44
CA GLY A 21 -5.11 8.46 5.33
C GLY A 21 -6.49 8.68 4.72
N THR A 22 -7.07 9.84 4.97
CA THR A 22 -8.30 10.34 4.33
C THR A 22 -8.02 11.25 3.13
N ALA A 23 -6.75 11.43 2.75
CA ALA A 23 -6.38 12.33 1.68
C ALA A 23 -6.89 11.76 0.35
N GLU A 24 -7.79 12.49 -0.32
CA GLU A 24 -8.10 12.23 -1.71
C GLU A 24 -6.89 12.67 -2.54
N SER A 25 -6.25 11.73 -3.24
CA SER A 25 -5.22 12.10 -4.20
C SER A 25 -5.89 12.79 -5.38
N GLU A 26 -5.45 14.01 -5.71
CA GLU A 26 -5.94 14.80 -6.86
C GLU A 26 -5.85 14.03 -8.20
N THR A 27 -4.97 13.02 -8.28
CA THR A 27 -4.69 12.22 -9.47
C THR A 27 -5.21 10.78 -9.40
N GLY A 28 -5.89 10.39 -8.32
CA GLY A 28 -6.40 9.01 -8.14
C GLY A 28 -5.32 7.94 -7.91
N VAL A 29 -4.08 8.34 -7.63
CA VAL A 29 -2.96 7.46 -7.25
C VAL A 29 -2.35 7.94 -5.93
N HIS A 30 -2.02 7.01 -5.05
CA HIS A 30 -1.33 7.31 -3.80
C HIS A 30 0.07 6.73 -3.79
N SER A 31 1.04 7.50 -3.33
CA SER A 31 2.39 7.00 -3.04
C SER A 31 2.40 6.39 -1.64
N VAL A 32 2.89 5.16 -1.53
CA VAL A 32 3.03 4.44 -0.25
C VAL A 32 4.44 3.88 -0.15
N ARG A 33 4.97 3.77 1.06
CA ARG A 33 6.35 3.37 1.31
C ARG A 33 6.37 2.11 2.17
N PHE A 34 7.02 1.06 1.69
CA PHE A 34 7.11 -0.21 2.41
C PHE A 34 8.52 -0.77 2.40
N TYR A 35 8.82 -1.58 3.39
CA TYR A 35 9.92 -2.54 3.32
C TYR A 35 9.80 -3.34 2.02
N SER A 36 10.92 -3.57 1.37
CA SER A 36 11.00 -4.24 0.08
C SER A 36 11.86 -5.50 0.18
N GLU A 37 11.44 -6.55 -0.49
CA GLU A 37 12.22 -7.76 -0.74
C GLU A 37 12.03 -8.15 -2.20
N GLY A 38 13.10 -8.06 -3.01
CA GLY A 38 13.04 -8.37 -4.44
C GLY A 38 12.12 -7.45 -5.24
N GLY A 39 12.06 -6.16 -4.89
CA GLY A 39 11.23 -5.16 -5.60
C GLY A 39 9.74 -5.26 -5.28
N ARG A 40 9.36 -5.94 -4.19
CA ARG A 40 7.97 -6.09 -3.75
C ARG A 40 7.80 -5.67 -2.30
N PRO A 41 6.66 -5.06 -1.95
CA PRO A 41 6.30 -4.78 -0.56
C PRO A 41 6.38 -6.04 0.30
N SER A 42 7.13 -5.94 1.41
CA SER A 42 7.39 -7.02 2.35
C SER A 42 6.50 -6.92 3.57
N ARG A 43 5.98 -8.06 4.01
CA ARG A 43 5.22 -8.22 5.27
C ARG A 43 6.12 -8.32 6.50
N ARG A 44 7.43 -8.10 6.33
CA ARG A 44 8.44 -8.11 7.39
C ARG A 44 9.35 -6.92 7.20
N LYS A 45 10.03 -6.51 8.28
CA LYS A 45 11.09 -5.50 8.17
C LYS A 45 12.25 -6.08 7.38
N THR A 46 12.77 -5.30 6.45
CA THR A 46 13.97 -5.59 5.65
C THR A 46 14.91 -4.39 5.71
N ASP A 47 16.12 -4.54 5.18
CA ASP A 47 17.10 -3.45 5.15
C ASP A 47 16.78 -2.39 4.08
N THR A 48 15.76 -2.65 3.24
CA THR A 48 15.41 -1.80 2.10
C THR A 48 13.97 -1.33 2.22
N VAL A 49 13.76 -0.04 2.00
CA VAL A 49 12.43 0.57 1.96
C VAL A 49 12.29 1.28 0.63
N GLU A 50 11.19 1.01 -0.08
CA GLU A 50 10.92 1.55 -1.40
C GLU A 50 9.55 2.24 -1.45
N ASP A 51 9.41 3.15 -2.40
CA ASP A 51 8.12 3.76 -2.71
C ASP A 51 7.39 2.94 -3.78
N PHE A 52 6.10 2.77 -3.57
CA PHE A 52 5.17 2.07 -4.44
C PHE A 52 3.98 2.98 -4.75
N PHE A 53 3.31 2.70 -5.86
CA PHE A 53 2.09 3.41 -6.24
C PHE A 53 0.87 2.53 -6.05
N TYR A 54 -0.08 3.03 -5.28
CA TYR A 54 -1.36 2.41 -5.02
C TYR A 54 -2.46 3.11 -5.80
N TYR A 55 -3.21 2.31 -6.55
CA TYR A 55 -4.38 2.72 -7.33
C TYR A 55 -5.64 2.16 -6.65
N PRO A 56 -6.51 3.03 -6.09
CA PRO A 56 -7.72 2.58 -5.39
C PRO A 56 -8.74 1.87 -6.28
N SER A 57 -8.77 2.22 -7.58
CA SER A 57 -9.54 1.49 -8.58
C SER A 57 -8.87 0.15 -8.84
N GLY A 58 -9.53 -0.95 -8.46
CA GLY A 58 -9.01 -2.31 -8.61
C GLY A 58 -7.96 -2.72 -7.56
N GLY A 59 -7.65 -1.87 -6.59
CA GLY A 59 -6.71 -2.20 -5.50
C GLY A 59 -5.30 -2.55 -5.99
N THR A 60 -4.78 -1.84 -7.00
CA THR A 60 -3.52 -2.23 -7.68
C THR A 60 -2.31 -1.61 -7.00
N ILE A 61 -1.26 -2.40 -6.78
CA ILE A 61 0.06 -1.92 -6.32
C ILE A 61 1.07 -2.03 -7.45
N ARG A 62 1.84 -0.96 -7.65
CA ARG A 62 2.89 -0.85 -8.67
C ARG A 62 4.21 -0.39 -8.09
N ASP A 63 5.29 -0.73 -8.77
CA ASP A 63 6.63 -0.19 -8.47
C ASP A 63 6.81 1.22 -9.05
N ARG A 64 8.00 1.80 -8.85
CA ARG A 64 8.36 3.13 -9.39
C ARG A 64 8.40 3.19 -10.92
N GLU A 65 8.59 2.05 -11.57
CA GLU A 65 8.57 1.90 -13.03
C GLU A 65 7.15 1.70 -13.58
N LEU A 66 6.13 1.76 -12.71
CA LEU A 66 4.71 1.57 -13.01
C LEU A 66 4.37 0.16 -13.50
N ASN A 67 5.23 -0.83 -13.23
CA ASN A 67 4.90 -2.23 -13.44
C ASN A 67 3.91 -2.68 -12.37
N ILE A 68 2.95 -3.52 -12.77
CA ILE A 68 1.98 -4.09 -11.84
C ILE A 68 2.66 -5.20 -11.04
N LEU A 69 2.74 -5.01 -9.72
CA LEU A 69 3.29 -6.02 -8.83
C LEU A 69 2.23 -7.04 -8.45
N PHE A 70 1.07 -6.56 -7.99
CA PHE A 70 -0.08 -7.39 -7.64
C PHE A 70 -1.36 -6.56 -7.45
N TYR A 71 -2.47 -7.26 -7.34
CA TYR A 71 -3.78 -6.74 -6.99
C TYR A 71 -4.14 -7.14 -5.57
N GLU A 72 -4.69 -6.21 -4.80
CA GLU A 72 -5.19 -6.43 -3.45
C GLU A 72 -6.67 -6.04 -3.41
N PRO A 73 -7.59 -7.01 -3.57
CA PRO A 73 -9.03 -6.74 -3.64
C PRO A 73 -9.58 -6.03 -2.40
N LYS A 74 -8.94 -6.21 -1.23
CA LYS A 74 -9.34 -5.53 0.02
C LYS A 74 -9.07 -4.02 -0.01
N LEU A 75 -8.22 -3.58 -0.92
CA LEU A 75 -7.94 -2.17 -1.17
C LEU A 75 -8.80 -1.61 -2.29
N ASP A 76 -9.58 -2.41 -3.01
CA ASP A 76 -10.48 -1.85 -4.01
C ASP A 76 -11.57 -0.99 -3.35
N LYS A 77 -11.47 0.33 -3.50
CA LYS A 77 -12.42 1.29 -2.92
C LYS A 77 -13.77 1.29 -3.65
N TYR A 78 -13.81 0.80 -4.89
CA TYR A 78 -14.99 0.89 -5.77
C TYR A 78 -15.67 -0.46 -5.97
N HIS A 79 -15.03 -1.57 -5.60
CA HIS A 79 -15.70 -2.86 -5.49
C HIS A 79 -16.61 -2.85 -4.26
N THR A 80 -17.83 -2.35 -4.44
CA THR A 80 -18.92 -2.58 -3.51
C THR A 80 -19.11 -4.09 -3.46
N SER A 81 -18.86 -4.71 -2.30
CA SER A 81 -19.40 -6.03 -2.04
C SER A 81 -20.92 -5.91 -2.14
N SER A 82 -21.50 -6.17 -3.31
CA SER A 82 -22.92 -6.40 -3.46
C SER A 82 -23.22 -7.71 -2.72
N ARG A 83 -23.64 -7.59 -1.46
CA ARG A 83 -24.41 -8.62 -0.76
C ARG A 83 -25.40 -7.96 0.18
#